data_AF-A0A849QKM2-F1
#
_entry.id   AF-A0A849QKM2-F1
#
_cell.length_a   1.000
_cell.length_b   1.000
_cell.length_c   1.000
_cell.angle_alpha   90.00
_cell.angle_beta   90.00
_cell.angle_gamma   90.00
#
_symmetry.space_group_name_H-M   'P 1'
#
loop_
_entity.id
_entity.type
_entity.pdbx_description
1 polymer ?
#
loop_
_entity_poly.entity_id
_entity_poly.type
_entity_poly.pdbx_seq_one_letter_code
_entity_poly.pdbx_strand_id
1 'polypeptide(L)' 'MSLSNYEFNELEYLLGKSRAENLSSDEELKLRELISIEQPSAEDNSLDELIKIGLVLVGIYLLAKLLE' A
#
# COMPACT_ATOMS: atom_id res chain seq x y z
N MET A 1 4.62 1.70 -12.07
CA MET A 1 3.62 1.90 -11.01
C MET A 1 2.56 2.83 -11.55
N SER A 2 1.28 2.49 -11.36
CA SER A 2 0.10 3.27 -11.77
C SER A 2 -0.26 4.37 -10.77
N LEU A 3 0.05 4.16 -9.49
CA LEU A 3 -0.07 5.17 -8.43
C LEU A 3 0.81 6.39 -8.74
N SER A 4 0.24 7.56 -8.53
CA SER A 4 0.99 8.82 -8.50
C SER A 4 1.97 8.86 -7.31
N ASN A 5 2.93 9.77 -7.35
CA ASN A 5 3.86 9.96 -6.23
C ASN A 5 3.14 10.30 -4.91
N TYR A 6 2.03 11.04 -4.97
CA TYR A 6 1.24 11.36 -3.79
C TYR A 6 0.58 10.10 -3.22
N GLU A 7 -0.09 9.32 -4.06
CA GLU A 7 -0.76 8.08 -3.67
C GLU A 7 0.23 7.01 -3.17
N PHE A 8 1.43 6.95 -3.76
CA PHE A 8 2.51 6.09 -3.28
C PHE A 8 2.99 6.50 -1.88
N ASN A 9 3.17 7.80 -1.64
CA ASN A 9 3.57 8.30 -0.32
C ASN A 9 2.47 8.05 0.73
N GLU A 10 1.20 8.18 0.36
CA GLU A 10 0.08 7.80 1.24
C GLU A 10 0.08 6.31 1.55
N LEU A 11 0.33 5.46 0.55
CA LEU A 11 0.46 4.01 0.73
C LEU A 11 1.59 3.67 1.71
N GLU A 12 2.78 4.23 1.50
CA GLU A 12 3.94 4.03 2.38
C GLU A 12 3.65 4.51 3.81
N TYR A 13 3.01 5.67 3.95
CA TYR A 13 2.60 6.21 5.25
C TYR A 13 1.64 5.28 5.99
N LEU A 14 0.58 4.81 5.34
CA LEU A 14 -0.42 3.92 5.95
C LEU A 14 0.19 2.57 6.34
N LEU A 15 1.06 2.01 5.49
CA LEU A 15 1.82 0.81 5.83
C LEU A 15 2.74 1.03 7.03
N GLY A 16 3.44 2.16 7.08
CA GLY A 16 4.27 2.54 8.23
C GLY A 16 3.45 2.68 9.51
N LYS A 17 2.31 3.38 9.43
CA LYS A 17 1.39 3.57 10.55
C LYS A 17 0.86 2.24 11.07
N SER A 18 0.43 1.33 10.19
CA SER A 18 -0.09 0.00 10.56
C SER A 18 0.89 -0.86 11.37
N ARG A 19 2.19 -0.58 11.29
CA ARG A 19 3.23 -1.25 12.10
C ARG A 19 3.41 -0.63 13.48
N ALA A 20 3.10 0.66 13.63
CA ALA A 20 3.24 1.40 14.88
C ALA A 20 1.95 1.36 15.71
N GLU A 21 0.80 1.42 15.06
CA GLU A 21 -0.53 1.43 15.66
C GLU A 21 -1.60 0.89 14.69
N ASN A 22 -2.81 0.68 15.20
CA ASN A 22 -3.93 0.25 14.36
C ASN A 22 -4.39 1.39 13.45
N LEU A 23 -4.77 1.03 12.22
CA LEU A 23 -5.43 1.96 11.31
C LEU A 23 -6.88 2.19 11.75
N SER A 24 -7.40 3.38 11.47
CA SER A 24 -8.84 3.64 11.54
C SER A 24 -9.56 2.95 10.37
N SER A 25 -10.88 2.77 10.46
CA SER A 25 -11.67 2.21 9.35
C SER A 25 -11.51 2.99 8.04
N ASP A 26 -11.41 4.32 8.11
CA ASP A 26 -11.20 5.18 6.93
C ASP A 26 -9.80 4.97 6.33
N GLU A 27 -8.80 4.76 7.19
CA GLU A 27 -7.42 4.48 6.77
C GLU A 27 -7.27 3.08 6.16
N GLU A 28 -7.98 2.09 6.68
CA GLU A 28 -8.03 0.75 6.09
C GLU A 28 -8.68 0.76 4.71
N LEU A 29 -9.81 1.49 4.57
CA LEU A 29 -10.46 1.70 3.27
C LEU A 29 -9.52 2.40 2.29
N LYS A 30 -8.82 3.44 2.75
CA LYS A 30 -7.86 4.15 1.91
C LYS A 30 -6.69 3.26 1.48
N LEU A 31 -6.14 2.47 2.40
CA LEU A 31 -5.08 1.51 2.12
C LEU A 31 -5.54 0.49 1.06
N ARG A 32 -6.77 -0.02 1.18
CA ARG A 32 -7.38 -0.92 0.20
C ARG A 32 -7.51 -0.27 -1.17
N GLU A 33 -8.05 0.94 -1.26
CA GLU A 33 -8.18 1.68 -2.52
C GLU A 33 -6.82 1.83 -3.22
N LEU A 34 -5.80 2.25 -2.47
CA LEU A 34 -4.44 2.45 -3.00
C LEU A 34 -3.82 1.15 -3.51
N ILE A 35 -3.99 0.05 -2.79
CA ILE A 35 -3.49 -1.26 -3.23
C ILE A 35 -4.27 -1.76 -4.45
N SER A 36 -5.59 -1.58 -4.49
CA SER A 36 -6.45 -2.01 -5.60
C SER A 36 -6.14 -1.32 -6.93
N ILE A 37 -5.55 -0.10 -6.90
CA ILE A 37 -5.07 0.57 -8.11
C ILE A 37 -3.96 -0.23 -8.80
N GLU A 38 -3.05 -0.83 -8.03
CA GLU A 38 -1.96 -1.67 -8.57
C GLU A 38 -2.37 -3.13 -8.74
N GLN A 39 -3.20 -3.64 -7.81
CA GLN A 39 -3.61 -5.04 -7.73
C GLN A 39 -5.12 -5.11 -7.48
N PRO A 40 -5.97 -5.01 -8.52
CA PRO A 40 -7.43 -4.98 -8.36
C PRO A 40 -8.02 -6.19 -7.63
N SER A 41 -7.34 -7.35 -7.69
CA SER A 41 -7.77 -8.56 -6.98
C SER A 41 -7.60 -8.48 -5.46
N ALA A 42 -6.97 -7.42 -4.93
CA ALA A 42 -6.80 -7.18 -3.51
C ALA A 42 -8.04 -6.57 -2.84
N GLU A 43 -9.06 -6.19 -3.62
CA GLU A 43 -10.24 -5.45 -3.12
C GLU A 43 -11.00 -6.20 -2.01
N ASP A 44 -11.00 -7.52 -2.00
CA ASP A 44 -11.70 -8.33 -0.98
C ASP A 44 -10.76 -8.91 0.10
N ASN A 45 -9.47 -8.59 0.06
CA ASN A 45 -8.48 -9.17 0.97
C ASN A 45 -8.64 -8.68 2.41
N SER A 46 -8.16 -9.48 3.36
CA SER A 46 -8.06 -9.03 4.76
C SER A 46 -7.03 -7.90 4.91
N LEU A 47 -7.13 -7.11 5.98
CA LEU A 47 -6.16 -6.04 6.25
C LEU A 47 -4.72 -6.56 6.32
N ASP A 48 -4.50 -7.71 6.95
CA ASP A 48 -3.17 -8.33 7.05
C ASP A 48 -2.59 -8.70 5.68
N GLU A 49 -3.43 -9.19 4.77
CA GLU A 49 -3.04 -9.46 3.38
C GLU A 49 -2.77 -8.17 2.61
N LEU A 50 -3.60 -7.13 2.78
CA LEU A 50 -3.36 -5.82 2.20
C LEU A 50 -2.01 -5.25 2.64
N ILE A 51 -1.68 -5.31 3.93
CA ILE A 51 -0.39 -4.84 4.44
C ILE A 51 0.77 -5.60 3.77
N LYS A 52 0.66 -6.93 3.64
CA LYS A 52 1.68 -7.74 2.95
C LYS A 52 1.84 -7.35 1.48
N ILE A 53 0.73 -7.19 0.76
CA ILE A 53 0.75 -6.77 -0.65
C ILE A 53 1.37 -5.38 -0.78
N GLY A 54 0.96 -4.42 0.05
CA GLY A 54 1.49 -3.07 0.06
C GLY A 54 3.00 -3.03 0.31
N LEU A 55 3.51 -3.82 1.26
CA LEU A 55 4.96 -3.93 1.51
C LEU A 55 5.73 -4.48 0.29
N VAL A 56 5.14 -5.45 -0.43
CA VAL A 56 5.72 -5.97 -1.68
C VAL A 56 5.74 -4.88 -2.76
N LEU A 57 4.66 -4.12 -2.92
CA LEU A 57 4.58 -3.00 -3.87
C LEU A 57 5.65 -1.94 -3.58
N VAL A 58 5.79 -1.53 -2.32
CA VAL A 58 6.85 -0.59 -1.88
C VAL A 58 8.24 -1.16 -2.15
N GLY A 59 8.47 -2.44 -1.83
CA GLY A 59 9.74 -3.11 -2.08
C GLY A 59 10.12 -3.15 -3.56
N ILE A 60 9.18 -3.50 -4.43
CA ILE A 60 9.37 -3.51 -5.90
C ILE A 60 9.71 -2.10 -6.40
N TYR A 61 9.00 -1.07 -5.91
CA TYR A 61 9.26 0.32 -6.31
C TYR A 61 10.67 0.79 -5.91
N LEU A 62 11.09 0.51 -4.67
CA LEU A 62 12.42 0.87 -4.20
C LEU A 62 13.52 0.17 -5.01
N LEU A 63 13.32 -1.11 -5.35
CA LEU A 63 14.25 -1.85 -6.20
C LEU A 63 14.32 -1.26 -7.62
N ALA A 64 13.17 -0.91 -8.21
CA ALA A 64 13.13 -0.29 -9.53
C ALA A 64 13.88 1.05 -9.55
N LYS A 65 13.67 1.88 -8.53
CA LYS A 65 14.34 3.18 -8.40
C LYS A 65 15.86 3.08 -8.23
N LEU A 66 16.37 1.98 -7.67
CA LEU A 66 17.82 1.74 -7.53
C LEU A 66 18.47 1.24 -8.82
N LEU A 67 17.68 0.73 -9.76
CA LEU A 67 18.15 0.22 -11.05
C LEU A 67 18.09 1.28 -12.17
N GLU A 68 17.44 2.42 -11.92
CA GLU A 68 17.51 3.64 -12.74
C GLU A 68 18.75 4.49 -12.40
#